data_AF-A0A0D3BBF5-F1
#
_entry.id   AF-A0A0D3BBF5-F1
#
_cell.length_a   1.000
_cell.length_b   1.000
_cell.length_c   1.000
_cell.angle_alpha   90.00
_cell.angle_beta   90.00
_cell.angle_gamma   90.00
#
_symmetry.space_group_name_H-M   'P 1'
#
loop_
_entity.id
_entity.type
_entity.pdbx_description
1 polymer ?
#
loop_
_entity_poly.entity_id
_entity_poly.type
_entity_poly.pdbx_seq_one_letter_code
_entity_poly.pdbx_strand_id
1 'polypeptide(L)'
;MAEEEEMDTCPICFKTCVDVSHPSSCRHKFCLDCIKKWQSTKTSTHVVCPMCKRESKALVYNYDCNTSTFDLYFFDQTIKSIVLSKAHRTRLSYYMVEKSISHSTVEEVNRFWERRLFVQPKPTIFEWLRRELQALTRIEDTTDVVAHYINSIVEKFFSRHKKNEETVTVELSKQFKQLVSTAVSKFVPDGEEDRFSEELECFVASKLSIEAYDLSYEESSKEGQNGVDYDLLRWIQQKVNLMQIQNTDFLSTRCLNFAREVRSHAELEIRLVNELGFPPSKQTLGFARSLFDKLSSTQELDQSCNIKHEDYKKEVYTQDAYTLLSLGVLDHEGNVTRFGLMMKRLQVGPMLARMIESSEKYGCGEEIIKIAAMVSSRANAHRTPVSRSDHMSMLVAYESWEATNFSKKWCLDNGVQLAKMEHAKSLIHKWDKTLESLQIKVTSKRDDVQCIKRCVIEGYISTCAKFQSDGTYKSLKAPYATKRIDPTSTLYEWHLLPRFVVHSDTFTNSMQEVTEITLKGLSKVAPELYRLAGN
;
A
#
# COMPACT_ATOMS: atom_id res chain seq x y z
N MET A 1 22.11 -17.16 15.45
CA MET A 1 22.73 -18.01 14.41
C MET A 1 22.20 -17.52 13.09
N ALA A 2 23.10 -17.12 12.18
CA ALA A 2 22.75 -16.51 10.90
C ALA A 2 21.82 -17.42 10.09
N GLU A 3 20.75 -16.86 9.54
CA GLU A 3 19.90 -17.53 8.56
C GLU A 3 20.75 -17.77 7.30
N GLU A 4 20.97 -19.04 6.95
CA GLU A 4 21.57 -19.40 5.67
C GLU A 4 20.59 -19.04 4.56
N GLU A 5 20.88 -17.97 3.82
CA GLU A 5 20.24 -17.66 2.55
C GLU A 5 20.39 -18.88 1.61
N GLU A 6 19.27 -19.55 1.30
CA GLU A 6 19.24 -20.54 0.22
C GLU A 6 19.63 -19.84 -1.10
N MET A 7 20.90 -19.98 -1.48
CA MET A 7 21.45 -19.40 -2.69
C MET A 7 20.77 -20.01 -3.92
N ASP A 8 19.84 -19.28 -4.54
CA ASP A 8 19.18 -19.64 -5.80
C ASP A 8 20.24 -20.08 -6.83
N THR A 9 20.22 -21.32 -7.30
CA THR A 9 21.16 -21.82 -8.32
C THR A 9 20.59 -21.65 -9.73
N CYS A 10 21.39 -21.09 -10.64
CA CYS A 10 21.01 -20.83 -12.03
C CYS A 10 21.01 -22.12 -12.85
N PRO A 11 19.88 -22.54 -13.45
CA PRO A 11 19.79 -23.78 -14.24
C PRO A 11 20.60 -23.78 -15.55
N ILE A 12 21.14 -22.63 -15.97
CA ILE A 12 21.94 -22.51 -17.21
C ILE A 12 23.43 -22.66 -16.92
N CYS A 13 23.93 -22.01 -15.87
CA CYS A 13 25.36 -22.03 -15.52
C CYS A 13 25.71 -22.88 -14.30
N PHE A 14 24.70 -23.41 -13.59
CA PHE A 14 24.80 -24.24 -12.40
C PHE A 14 25.55 -23.59 -11.22
N LYS A 15 25.71 -22.27 -11.24
CA LYS A 15 26.25 -21.45 -10.14
C LYS A 15 25.13 -20.69 -9.46
N THR A 16 25.40 -20.09 -8.30
CA THR A 16 24.46 -19.15 -7.67
C THR A 16 24.05 -18.05 -8.65
N CYS A 17 22.75 -17.73 -8.67
CA CYS A 17 22.16 -16.71 -9.51
C CYS A 17 22.73 -15.33 -9.14
N VAL A 18 23.30 -14.66 -10.13
CA VAL A 18 23.70 -13.25 -10.05
C VAL A 18 22.73 -12.47 -10.92
N ASP A 19 22.23 -11.34 -10.41
CA ASP A 19 21.15 -10.54 -11.03
C ASP A 19 19.96 -11.42 -11.42
N VAL A 20 19.26 -11.92 -10.39
CA VAL A 20 18.16 -12.89 -10.56
C VAL A 20 17.11 -12.32 -11.51
N SER A 21 16.83 -13.08 -12.55
CA SER A 21 15.84 -12.74 -13.57
C SER A 21 14.91 -13.92 -13.81
N HIS A 22 13.69 -13.64 -14.27
CA HIS A 22 12.78 -14.68 -14.73
C HIS A 22 11.96 -14.20 -15.94
N PRO A 23 11.59 -15.10 -16.87
CA PRO A 23 10.64 -14.78 -17.94
C PRO A 23 9.30 -14.33 -17.37
N SER A 24 8.68 -13.28 -17.91
CA SER A 24 7.45 -12.70 -17.37
C SER A 24 6.26 -13.66 -17.31
N SER A 25 6.26 -14.73 -18.12
CA SER A 25 5.19 -15.75 -18.12
C SER A 25 5.45 -16.94 -17.18
N CYS A 26 6.56 -16.98 -16.44
CA CYS A 26 6.87 -18.04 -15.47
C CYS A 26 7.76 -17.55 -14.32
N ARG A 27 8.04 -18.41 -13.34
CA ARG A 27 8.86 -18.06 -12.15
C ARG A 27 10.20 -18.80 -12.08
N HIS A 28 10.65 -19.40 -13.18
CA HIS A 28 11.97 -20.02 -13.23
C HIS A 28 13.04 -18.94 -13.20
N LYS A 29 13.97 -19.05 -12.24
CA LYS A 29 15.03 -18.07 -11.98
C LYS A 29 16.28 -18.42 -12.78
N PHE A 30 16.93 -17.39 -13.32
CA PHE A 30 18.19 -17.49 -14.06
C PHE A 30 19.04 -16.26 -13.78
N CYS A 31 20.37 -16.37 -13.90
CA CYS A 31 21.18 -15.16 -14.05
C CYS A 31 20.72 -14.39 -15.29
N LEU A 32 20.55 -13.08 -15.19
CA LEU A 32 20.13 -12.22 -16.30
C LEU A 32 20.94 -12.47 -17.57
N ASP A 33 22.27 -12.49 -17.46
CA ASP A 33 23.15 -12.72 -18.61
C ASP A 33 23.05 -14.13 -19.18
N CYS A 34 22.80 -15.13 -18.32
CA CYS A 34 22.66 -16.51 -18.76
C CYS A 34 21.42 -16.68 -19.64
N ILE A 35 20.28 -16.10 -19.23
CA ILE A 35 19.06 -16.20 -20.02
C ILE A 35 19.07 -15.29 -21.25
N LYS A 36 19.78 -14.16 -21.21
CA LYS A 36 20.03 -13.34 -22.41
C LYS A 36 20.84 -14.09 -23.45
N LYS A 37 21.95 -14.73 -23.06
CA LYS A 37 22.77 -15.57 -23.95
C LYS A 37 22.00 -16.78 -24.47
N TRP A 38 21.16 -17.38 -23.63
CA TRP A 38 20.28 -18.47 -24.06
C TRP A 38 19.34 -18.02 -25.17
N GLN A 39 18.71 -16.86 -25.02
CA GLN A 39 17.78 -16.34 -26.02
C GLN A 39 18.48 -15.83 -27.28
N SER A 40 19.70 -15.27 -27.18
CA SER A 40 20.44 -14.78 -28.36
C SER A 40 20.84 -15.88 -29.34
N THR A 41 20.74 -17.16 -28.95
CA THR A 41 20.88 -18.30 -29.88
C THR A 41 19.63 -18.56 -30.72
N LYS A 42 18.55 -17.82 -30.51
CA LYS A 42 17.25 -17.96 -31.17
C LYS A 42 16.89 -16.67 -31.92
N THR A 43 16.21 -16.82 -33.05
CA THR A 43 15.76 -15.70 -33.90
C THR A 43 14.47 -15.02 -33.42
N SER A 44 13.89 -15.45 -32.29
CA SER A 44 12.60 -14.96 -31.78
C SER A 44 12.75 -13.69 -30.93
N THR A 45 11.83 -12.75 -31.11
CA THR A 45 11.66 -11.55 -30.27
C THR A 45 11.11 -11.85 -28.86
N HIS A 46 10.66 -13.10 -28.63
CA HIS A 46 10.11 -13.56 -27.36
C HIS A 46 11.08 -14.49 -26.65
N VAL A 47 11.29 -14.28 -25.35
CA VAL A 47 12.18 -15.14 -24.56
C VAL A 47 11.53 -16.46 -24.22
N VAL A 48 12.20 -17.55 -24.59
CA VAL A 48 11.71 -18.91 -24.31
C VAL A 48 12.42 -19.46 -23.09
N CYS A 49 11.65 -19.73 -22.03
CA CYS A 49 12.19 -20.29 -20.80
C CYS A 49 12.94 -21.62 -21.07
N PRO A 50 14.21 -21.76 -20.67
CA PRO A 50 14.96 -23.01 -20.86
C PRO A 50 14.32 -24.22 -20.18
N MET A 51 13.65 -24.01 -19.04
CA MET A 51 13.09 -25.08 -18.20
C MET A 51 11.71 -25.54 -18.67
N CYS A 52 10.74 -24.62 -18.76
CA CYS A 52 9.36 -25.00 -19.11
C CYS A 52 8.99 -24.73 -20.57
N LYS A 53 9.93 -24.23 -21.38
CA LYS A 53 9.74 -23.91 -22.81
C LYS A 53 8.63 -22.89 -23.11
N ARG A 54 8.08 -22.21 -22.08
CA ARG A 54 7.07 -21.18 -22.24
C ARG A 54 7.70 -19.90 -22.80
N GLU A 55 7.04 -19.31 -23.79
CA GLU A 55 7.44 -18.01 -24.34
C GLU A 55 6.99 -16.87 -23.42
N SER A 56 7.80 -15.82 -23.32
CA SER A 56 7.52 -14.59 -22.58
C SER A 56 7.89 -13.39 -23.44
N LYS A 57 7.16 -12.30 -23.24
CA LYS A 57 7.44 -11.03 -23.92
C LYS A 57 8.67 -10.32 -23.36
N ALA A 58 9.02 -10.56 -22.10
CA ALA A 58 10.13 -9.90 -21.41
C ALA A 58 10.73 -10.77 -20.30
N LEU A 59 11.91 -10.39 -19.82
CA LEU A 59 12.46 -10.83 -18.54
C LEU A 59 12.17 -9.77 -17.48
N VAL A 60 11.72 -10.22 -16.32
CA VAL A 60 11.65 -9.42 -15.10
C VAL A 60 12.98 -9.56 -14.37
N TYR A 61 13.57 -8.47 -13.92
CA TYR A 61 14.81 -8.47 -13.15
C TYR A 61 14.89 -7.24 -12.23
N ASN A 62 15.90 -7.19 -11.35
CA ASN A 62 16.17 -6.04 -10.47
C ASN A 62 14.96 -5.67 -9.59
N TYR A 63 14.34 -6.69 -8.99
CA TYR A 63 13.21 -6.53 -8.08
C TYR A 63 13.67 -5.93 -6.75
N ASP A 64 13.10 -4.78 -6.37
CA ASP A 64 13.31 -4.13 -5.07
C ASP A 64 12.09 -4.40 -4.17
N CYS A 65 12.31 -5.16 -3.10
CA CYS A 65 11.26 -5.53 -2.15
C CYS A 65 10.76 -4.37 -1.29
N ASN A 66 11.57 -3.33 -1.08
CA ASN A 66 11.19 -2.18 -0.26
C ASN A 66 10.24 -1.24 -1.02
N THR A 67 10.45 -1.10 -2.32
CA THR A 67 9.62 -0.24 -3.19
C THR A 67 8.63 -1.03 -4.04
N SER A 68 8.66 -2.36 -3.97
CA SER A 68 7.85 -3.29 -4.80
C SER A 68 7.98 -3.02 -6.31
N THR A 69 9.17 -2.63 -6.77
CA THR A 69 9.45 -2.25 -8.16
C THR A 69 10.36 -3.26 -8.85
N PHE A 70 10.33 -3.32 -10.19
CA PHE A 70 11.17 -4.21 -11.00
C PHE A 70 11.43 -3.62 -12.39
N ASP A 71 12.49 -4.11 -13.04
CA ASP A 71 12.82 -3.78 -14.43
C ASP A 71 12.32 -4.85 -15.41
N LEU A 72 12.11 -4.44 -16.65
CA LEU A 72 11.71 -5.31 -17.75
C LEU A 72 12.70 -5.26 -18.90
N TYR A 73 13.24 -6.42 -19.27
CA TYR A 73 14.11 -6.58 -20.43
C TYR A 73 13.36 -7.24 -21.59
N PHE A 74 13.22 -6.53 -22.70
CA PHE A 74 12.59 -7.02 -23.93
C PHE A 74 13.67 -7.45 -24.93
N PHE A 75 13.42 -8.54 -25.66
CA PHE A 75 14.29 -9.01 -26.74
C PHE A 75 13.89 -8.46 -28.12
N ASP A 76 12.70 -7.86 -28.20
CA ASP A 76 12.27 -7.10 -29.36
C ASP A 76 13.07 -5.78 -29.41
N GLN A 77 13.90 -5.62 -30.44
CA GLN A 77 14.75 -4.44 -30.61
C GLN A 77 13.96 -3.15 -30.90
N THR A 78 12.66 -3.26 -31.23
CA THR A 78 11.76 -2.11 -31.35
C THR A 78 11.29 -1.58 -29.99
N ILE A 79 11.41 -2.40 -28.93
CA ILE A 79 11.03 -2.08 -27.56
C ILE A 79 12.32 -1.99 -26.74
N LYS A 80 12.83 -0.78 -26.49
CA LYS A 80 14.02 -0.65 -25.64
C LYS A 80 13.72 -1.22 -24.24
N SER A 81 14.61 -2.08 -23.74
CA SER A 81 14.53 -2.65 -22.40
C SER A 81 14.55 -1.53 -21.36
N ILE A 82 13.52 -1.43 -20.52
CA ILE A 82 13.35 -0.35 -19.55
C ILE A 82 14.01 -0.77 -18.23
N VAL A 83 15.17 -0.17 -17.93
CA VAL A 83 15.67 -0.06 -16.56
C VAL A 83 15.09 1.22 -15.99
N LEU A 84 14.11 1.12 -15.09
CA LEU A 84 13.66 2.31 -14.38
C LEU A 84 14.79 2.73 -13.44
N SER A 85 15.25 3.99 -13.57
CA SER A 85 16.18 4.57 -12.61
C SER A 85 15.59 4.49 -11.19
N LYS A 86 16.45 4.49 -10.16
CA LYS A 86 16.00 4.54 -8.76
C LYS A 86 15.03 5.70 -8.52
N ALA A 87 15.27 6.85 -9.16
CA ALA A 87 14.40 8.02 -9.10
C ALA A 87 13.01 7.75 -9.70
N HIS A 88 12.92 7.06 -10.85
CA HIS A 88 11.63 6.71 -11.46
C HIS A 88 10.82 5.73 -10.61
N ARG A 89 11.49 4.78 -9.94
CA ARG A 89 10.83 3.81 -9.04
C ARG A 89 10.29 4.48 -7.78
N THR A 90 11.10 5.31 -7.14
CA THR A 90 10.68 6.11 -5.99
C THR A 90 9.53 7.04 -6.37
N ARG A 91 9.55 7.62 -7.58
CA ARG A 91 8.45 8.49 -8.00
C ARG A 91 7.17 7.71 -8.26
N LEU A 92 7.25 6.55 -8.90
CA LEU A 92 6.10 5.67 -9.12
C LEU A 92 5.47 5.22 -7.79
N SER A 93 6.25 4.99 -6.73
CA SER A 93 5.69 4.63 -5.42
C SER A 93 4.85 5.75 -4.79
N TYR A 94 5.12 7.03 -5.09
CA TYR A 94 4.30 8.15 -4.60
C TYR A 94 2.92 8.22 -5.25
N TYR A 95 2.75 7.74 -6.48
CA TYR A 95 1.42 7.57 -7.09
C TYR A 95 0.66 6.38 -6.49
N MET A 96 1.37 5.42 -5.89
CA MET A 96 0.79 4.18 -5.34
C MET A 96 0.39 4.29 -3.86
N VAL A 97 0.75 5.38 -3.17
CA VAL A 97 0.43 5.62 -1.75
C VAL A 97 -0.64 6.70 -1.66
N GLU A 98 -1.78 6.39 -1.03
CA GLU A 98 -2.81 7.40 -0.69
C GLU A 98 -2.23 8.40 0.33
N LYS A 99 -1.60 9.47 -0.16
CA LYS A 99 -1.38 10.68 0.63
C LYS A 99 -2.23 11.81 0.06
N SER A 100 -3.11 12.30 0.92
CA SER A 100 -3.74 13.61 0.78
C SER A 100 -2.67 14.66 0.58
N ILE A 101 -2.86 15.53 -0.42
CA ILE A 101 -2.14 16.80 -0.59
C ILE A 101 -2.00 17.43 0.81
N SER A 102 -0.79 17.69 1.29
CA SER A 102 -0.60 18.20 2.64
C SER A 102 -1.32 19.56 2.78
N HIS A 103 -1.74 19.91 4.01
CA HIS A 103 -2.39 21.20 4.26
C HIS A 103 -1.54 22.40 3.80
N SER A 104 -0.21 22.30 3.89
CA SER A 104 0.71 23.33 3.38
C SER A 104 0.68 23.42 1.86
N THR A 105 0.56 22.30 1.15
CA THR A 105 0.42 22.28 -0.31
C THR A 105 -0.91 22.90 -0.77
N VAL A 106 -2.00 22.74 -0.02
CA VAL A 106 -3.30 23.37 -0.34
C VAL A 106 -3.21 24.91 -0.25
N GLU A 107 -2.57 25.44 0.78
CA GLU A 107 -2.38 26.89 0.92
C GLU A 107 -1.45 27.48 -0.15
N GLU A 108 -0.41 26.75 -0.52
CA GLU A 108 0.51 27.11 -1.61
C GLU A 108 -0.20 27.16 -2.96
N VAL A 109 -1.04 26.16 -3.26
CA VAL A 109 -1.87 26.12 -4.48
C VAL A 109 -2.85 27.28 -4.51
N ASN A 110 -3.55 27.57 -3.40
CA ASN A 110 -4.46 28.71 -3.33
C ASN A 110 -3.72 30.03 -3.59
N ARG A 111 -2.59 30.25 -2.91
CA ARG A 111 -1.76 31.45 -3.07
C ARG A 111 -1.22 31.59 -4.49
N PHE A 112 -0.85 30.49 -5.13
CA PHE A 112 -0.34 30.46 -6.50
C PHE A 112 -1.36 31.02 -7.49
N TRP A 113 -2.61 30.58 -7.39
CA TRP A 113 -3.70 31.07 -8.24
C TRP A 113 -4.12 32.50 -7.88
N GLU A 114 -4.27 32.82 -6.60
CA GLU A 114 -4.63 34.15 -6.10
C GLU A 114 -3.65 35.23 -6.54
N ARG A 115 -2.35 34.96 -6.38
CA ARG A 115 -1.29 35.92 -6.70
C ARG A 115 -0.80 35.81 -8.14
N ARG A 116 -1.46 34.97 -8.96
CA ARG A 116 -1.13 34.76 -10.38
C ARG A 116 0.34 34.44 -10.62
N LEU A 117 0.92 33.61 -9.75
CA LEU A 117 2.35 33.27 -9.80
C LEU A 117 2.71 32.41 -11.02
N PHE A 118 1.73 31.93 -11.80
CA PHE A 118 1.92 31.29 -13.11
C PHE A 118 2.48 32.23 -14.19
N VAL A 119 2.46 33.56 -13.98
CA VAL A 119 3.08 34.53 -14.90
C VAL A 119 4.61 34.40 -14.92
N GLN A 120 5.20 33.87 -13.83
CA GLN A 120 6.63 33.55 -13.76
C GLN A 120 6.86 32.12 -14.26
N PRO A 121 7.55 31.94 -15.40
CA PRO A 121 7.79 30.62 -15.96
C PRO A 121 8.65 29.78 -15.01
N LYS A 122 8.21 28.56 -14.73
CA LYS A 122 9.02 27.57 -14.01
C LYS A 122 9.79 26.76 -15.06
N PRO A 123 11.13 26.90 -15.16
CA PRO A 123 11.89 26.30 -16.26
C PRO A 123 11.93 24.76 -16.20
N THR A 124 11.58 24.16 -15.06
CA THR A 124 11.65 22.72 -14.81
C THR A 124 10.35 21.96 -15.11
N ILE A 125 9.30 22.62 -15.63
CA ILE A 125 8.02 21.93 -15.95
C ILE A 125 8.24 20.83 -16.98
N PHE A 126 9.02 21.10 -18.03
CA PHE A 126 9.29 20.10 -19.06
C PHE A 126 10.03 18.87 -18.50
N GLU A 127 11.11 19.09 -17.75
CA GLU A 127 11.89 17.99 -17.14
C GLU A 127 11.06 17.21 -16.10
N TRP A 128 10.19 17.90 -15.37
CA TRP A 128 9.24 17.24 -14.48
C TRP A 128 8.25 16.39 -15.27
N LEU A 129 7.57 16.94 -16.27
CA LEU A 129 6.61 16.22 -17.12
C LEU A 129 7.25 14.98 -17.75
N ARG A 130 8.46 15.14 -18.30
CA ARG A 130 9.24 14.06 -18.87
C ARG A 130 9.43 12.93 -17.85
N ARG A 131 9.93 13.23 -16.66
CA ARG A 131 10.15 12.26 -15.58
C ARG A 131 8.87 11.54 -15.15
N GLU A 132 7.78 12.29 -14.93
CA GLU A 132 6.52 11.72 -14.48
C GLU A 132 5.90 10.79 -15.52
N LEU A 133 5.93 11.21 -16.79
CA LEU A 133 5.45 10.39 -17.91
C LEU A 133 6.32 9.14 -18.07
N GLN A 134 7.64 9.26 -17.94
CA GLN A 134 8.54 8.10 -17.96
C GLN A 134 8.22 7.12 -16.82
N ALA A 135 7.89 7.62 -15.63
CA ALA A 135 7.51 6.77 -14.49
C ALA A 135 6.16 6.07 -14.71
N LEU A 136 5.12 6.79 -15.14
CA LEU A 136 3.76 6.27 -15.29
C LEU A 136 3.58 5.39 -16.53
N THR A 137 4.10 5.83 -17.68
CA THR A 137 3.98 5.08 -18.94
C THR A 137 4.99 3.95 -19.04
N ARG A 138 6.08 4.02 -18.26
CA ARG A 138 7.22 3.09 -18.32
C ARG A 138 7.88 3.06 -19.70
N ILE A 139 7.90 4.18 -20.43
CA ILE A 139 8.54 4.31 -21.74
C ILE A 139 9.49 5.53 -21.71
N GLU A 140 10.74 5.38 -22.16
CA GLU A 140 11.76 6.45 -22.05
C GLU A 140 11.83 7.37 -23.29
N ASP A 141 11.70 6.81 -24.50
CA ASP A 141 11.97 7.55 -25.75
C ASP A 141 10.75 8.28 -26.34
N THR A 142 9.52 7.84 -26.05
CA THR A 142 8.30 8.43 -26.64
C THR A 142 7.67 9.51 -25.76
N THR A 143 8.17 9.70 -24.54
CA THR A 143 7.62 10.64 -23.57
C THR A 143 8.03 12.08 -23.86
N ASP A 144 9.11 12.33 -24.59
CA ASP A 144 9.57 13.70 -24.88
C ASP A 144 8.57 14.45 -25.77
N VAL A 145 8.02 13.75 -26.78
CA VAL A 145 6.96 14.30 -27.64
C VAL A 145 5.70 14.59 -26.83
N VAL A 146 5.32 13.68 -25.94
CA VAL A 146 4.15 13.82 -25.07
C VAL A 146 4.36 14.94 -24.03
N ALA A 147 5.56 15.04 -23.44
CA ALA A 147 5.94 16.08 -22.51
C ALA A 147 5.95 17.45 -23.18
N HIS A 148 6.46 17.57 -24.41
CA HIS A 148 6.38 18.81 -25.19
C HIS A 148 4.93 19.19 -25.52
N TYR A 149 4.09 18.21 -25.86
CA TYR A 149 2.66 18.43 -26.10
C TYR A 149 1.97 18.98 -24.85
N ILE A 150 2.14 18.33 -23.69
CA ILE A 150 1.54 18.77 -22.42
C ILE A 150 2.11 20.13 -21.98
N ASN A 151 3.43 20.32 -22.08
CA ASN A 151 4.07 21.60 -21.75
C ASN A 151 3.51 22.74 -22.61
N SER A 152 3.29 22.50 -23.91
CA SER A 152 2.68 23.48 -24.81
C SER A 152 1.24 23.83 -24.41
N ILE A 153 0.47 22.89 -23.86
CA ILE A 153 -0.88 23.12 -23.35
C ILE A 153 -0.81 23.99 -22.09
N VAL A 154 0.08 23.67 -21.17
CA VAL A 154 0.32 24.43 -19.92
C VAL A 154 0.74 25.87 -20.23
N GLU A 155 1.69 26.07 -21.13
CA GLU A 155 2.17 27.40 -21.54
C GLU A 155 1.08 28.23 -22.23
N LYS A 156 0.27 27.61 -23.09
CA LYS A 156 -0.88 28.27 -23.73
C LYS A 156 -1.93 28.68 -22.71
N PHE A 157 -2.21 27.82 -21.72
CA PHE A 157 -3.13 28.14 -20.64
C PHE A 157 -2.64 29.36 -19.83
N PHE A 158 -1.38 29.34 -19.37
CA PHE A 158 -0.81 30.47 -18.63
C PHE A 158 -0.77 31.76 -19.48
N SER A 159 -0.42 31.66 -20.75
CA SER A 159 -0.38 32.81 -21.66
C SER A 159 -1.77 33.43 -21.91
N ARG A 160 -2.81 32.60 -22.05
CA ARG A 160 -4.20 33.05 -22.23
C ARG A 160 -4.71 33.80 -21.00
N HIS A 161 -4.40 33.31 -19.81
CA HIS A 161 -4.86 33.89 -18.55
C HIS A 161 -3.94 34.99 -17.99
N LYS A 162 -2.79 35.25 -18.64
CA LYS A 162 -1.86 36.35 -18.28
C LYS A 162 -2.49 37.74 -18.39
N LYS A 163 -3.44 37.95 -19.31
CA LYS A 163 -4.04 39.27 -19.62
C LYS A 163 -5.42 39.51 -19.01
N ASN A 164 -6.05 38.49 -18.44
CA ASN A 164 -7.47 38.56 -18.06
C ASN A 164 -7.61 38.77 -16.54
N GLU A 165 -7.85 40.01 -16.08
CA GLU A 165 -7.88 40.38 -14.65
C GLU A 165 -9.14 39.90 -13.90
N GLU A 166 -10.20 39.53 -14.62
CA GLU A 166 -11.55 39.31 -14.04
C GLU A 166 -11.86 37.87 -13.59
N THR A 167 -11.03 36.86 -13.90
CA THR A 167 -11.34 35.44 -13.57
C THR A 167 -11.09 35.08 -12.09
N VAL A 168 -12.07 34.42 -11.48
CA VAL A 168 -12.02 33.86 -10.10
C VAL A 168 -10.97 32.75 -9.99
N THR A 169 -10.21 32.74 -8.90
CA THR A 169 -9.00 31.92 -8.67
C THR A 169 -9.28 30.42 -8.55
N VAL A 170 -10.36 30.05 -7.86
CA VAL A 170 -10.81 28.65 -7.70
C VAL A 170 -11.21 28.03 -9.04
N GLU A 171 -11.80 28.82 -9.93
CA GLU A 171 -12.24 28.38 -11.25
C GLU A 171 -11.05 28.12 -12.19
N LEU A 172 -9.95 28.89 -12.05
CA LEU A 172 -8.72 28.68 -12.81
C LEU A 172 -8.03 27.35 -12.44
N SER A 173 -7.97 27.00 -11.15
CA SER A 173 -7.44 25.70 -10.68
C SER A 173 -8.19 24.53 -11.31
N LYS A 174 -9.53 24.58 -11.29
CA LYS A 174 -10.38 23.54 -11.84
C LYS A 174 -10.20 23.40 -13.36
N GLN A 175 -10.18 24.53 -14.08
CA GLN A 175 -9.96 24.54 -15.53
C GLN A 175 -8.58 24.00 -15.91
N PHE A 176 -7.55 24.34 -15.13
CA PHE A 176 -6.19 23.83 -15.32
C PHE A 176 -6.13 22.31 -15.18
N LYS A 177 -6.64 21.76 -14.07
CA LYS A 177 -6.64 20.31 -13.82
C LYS A 177 -7.43 19.54 -14.86
N GLN A 178 -8.62 20.01 -15.22
CA GLN A 178 -9.45 19.36 -16.25
C GLN A 178 -8.76 19.36 -17.62
N LEU A 179 -8.09 20.45 -18.00
CA LEU A 179 -7.34 20.55 -19.24
C LEU A 179 -6.16 19.56 -19.27
N VAL A 180 -5.39 19.48 -18.17
CA VAL A 180 -4.24 18.59 -18.04
C VAL A 180 -4.69 17.12 -18.02
N SER A 181 -5.68 16.77 -17.19
CA SER A 181 -6.26 15.42 -17.09
C SER A 181 -6.74 14.93 -18.47
N THR A 182 -7.48 15.78 -19.21
CA THR A 182 -7.91 15.46 -20.57
C THR A 182 -6.74 15.23 -21.53
N ALA A 183 -5.68 16.05 -21.44
CA ALA A 183 -4.52 15.95 -22.31
C ALA A 183 -3.70 14.68 -22.05
N VAL A 184 -3.60 14.23 -20.79
CA VAL A 184 -2.80 13.06 -20.42
C VAL A 184 -3.54 11.74 -20.56
N SER A 185 -4.89 11.74 -20.53
CA SER A 185 -5.75 10.54 -20.60
C SER A 185 -5.46 9.56 -21.74
N LYS A 186 -4.86 10.02 -22.84
CA LYS A 186 -4.51 9.16 -23.98
C LYS A 186 -3.15 8.49 -23.86
N PHE A 187 -2.37 8.84 -22.84
CA PHE A 187 -0.96 8.50 -22.70
C PHE A 187 -0.63 7.84 -21.37
N VAL A 188 -1.31 8.23 -20.27
CA VAL A 188 -1.14 7.62 -18.95
C VAL A 188 -2.15 6.48 -18.73
N PRO A 189 -1.90 5.53 -17.81
CA PRO A 189 -2.86 4.47 -17.49
C PRO A 189 -4.20 5.01 -16.98
N ASP A 190 -5.30 4.33 -17.36
CA ASP A 190 -6.66 4.71 -16.97
C ASP A 190 -6.79 4.86 -15.44
N GLY A 191 -7.23 6.04 -14.98
CA GLY A 191 -7.45 6.36 -13.56
C GLY A 191 -6.33 7.18 -12.91
N GLU A 192 -5.22 7.43 -13.60
CA GLU A 192 -4.08 8.21 -13.10
C GLU A 192 -4.12 9.69 -13.55
N GLU A 193 -5.08 10.06 -14.41
CA GLU A 193 -5.13 11.38 -15.06
C GLU A 193 -5.38 12.51 -14.07
N ASP A 194 -6.32 12.29 -13.16
CA ASP A 194 -6.70 13.27 -12.16
C ASP A 194 -5.57 13.46 -11.15
N ARG A 195 -4.93 12.37 -10.71
CA ARG A 195 -3.77 12.43 -9.82
C ARG A 195 -2.59 13.13 -10.48
N PHE A 196 -2.29 12.81 -11.74
CA PHE A 196 -1.25 13.51 -12.49
C PHE A 196 -1.51 15.01 -12.58
N SER A 197 -2.77 15.40 -12.79
CA SER A 197 -3.15 16.82 -12.86
C SER A 197 -2.99 17.55 -11.52
N GLU A 198 -3.29 16.88 -10.41
CA GLU A 198 -3.10 17.39 -9.05
C GLU A 198 -1.62 17.53 -8.70
N GLU A 199 -0.80 16.53 -9.02
CA GLU A 199 0.65 16.57 -8.81
C GLU A 199 1.31 17.70 -9.61
N LEU A 200 0.90 17.89 -10.88
CA LEU A 200 1.42 18.97 -11.71
C LEU A 200 1.03 20.34 -11.14
N GLU A 201 -0.22 20.50 -10.68
CA GLU A 201 -0.68 21.73 -10.01
C GLU A 201 0.16 22.02 -8.77
N CYS A 202 0.34 21.02 -7.90
CA CYS A 202 1.14 21.14 -6.68
C CYS A 202 2.61 21.46 -6.98
N PHE A 203 3.20 20.80 -7.97
CA PHE A 203 4.58 21.06 -8.38
C PHE A 203 4.75 22.48 -8.90
N VAL A 204 3.85 22.96 -9.77
CA VAL A 204 3.94 24.32 -10.32
C VAL A 204 3.71 25.36 -9.23
N ALA A 205 2.78 25.11 -8.30
CA ALA A 205 2.46 26.01 -7.19
C ALA A 205 3.60 26.15 -6.17
N SER A 206 4.26 25.04 -5.81
CA SER A 206 5.33 25.03 -4.80
C SER A 206 6.58 25.84 -5.18
N LYS A 207 6.80 26.10 -6.47
CA LYS A 207 8.03 26.73 -7.02
C LYS A 207 9.33 26.00 -6.65
N LEU A 208 9.27 24.81 -6.07
CA LEU A 208 10.42 24.00 -5.68
C LEU A 208 11.15 23.43 -6.90
N SER A 209 12.44 23.10 -6.74
CA SER A 209 13.14 22.23 -7.69
C SER A 209 12.53 20.82 -7.67
N ILE A 210 12.87 19.99 -8.65
CA ILE A 210 12.39 18.61 -8.71
C ILE A 210 12.84 17.84 -7.46
N GLU A 211 14.10 18.03 -7.06
CA GLU A 211 14.72 17.39 -5.90
C GLU A 211 14.09 17.86 -4.59
N ALA A 212 13.86 19.16 -4.44
CA ALA A 212 13.22 19.72 -3.25
C ALA A 212 11.75 19.31 -3.13
N TYR A 213 11.06 19.15 -4.27
CA TYR A 213 9.68 18.66 -4.29
C TYR A 213 9.59 17.20 -3.85
N ASP A 214 10.49 16.32 -4.30
CA ASP A 214 10.50 14.91 -3.89
C ASP A 214 10.79 14.75 -2.39
N LEU A 215 11.68 15.56 -1.82
CA LEU A 215 11.98 15.54 -0.38
C LEU A 215 10.75 15.87 0.49
N SER A 216 9.79 16.65 -0.02
CA SER A 216 8.56 16.98 0.74
C SER A 216 7.67 15.74 1.02
N TYR A 217 7.74 14.72 0.16
CA TYR A 217 7.02 13.46 0.35
C TYR A 217 7.65 12.56 1.42
N GLU A 218 8.98 12.58 1.55
CA GLU A 218 9.73 11.78 2.54
C GLU A 218 9.48 12.27 3.97
N GLU A 219 9.32 13.58 4.17
CA GLU A 219 9.11 14.19 5.48
C GLU A 219 7.69 14.06 6.01
N SER A 220 6.70 14.13 5.11
CA SER A 220 5.30 13.82 5.41
C SER A 220 5.09 12.36 5.87
N SER A 221 6.12 11.52 5.81
CA SER A 221 6.12 10.14 6.36
C SER A 221 6.69 10.07 7.79
N LYS A 222 7.45 11.08 8.22
CA LYS A 222 8.20 11.11 9.49
C LYS A 222 7.52 11.95 10.59
N GLU A 223 6.57 12.81 10.25
CA GLU A 223 5.84 13.67 11.21
C GLU A 223 4.94 12.92 12.21
N GLY A 224 4.68 11.62 12.00
CA GLY A 224 3.87 10.81 12.90
C GLY A 224 4.54 10.32 14.20
N GLN A 225 5.80 10.65 14.48
CA GLN A 225 6.56 9.97 15.56
C GLN A 225 7.30 10.83 16.60
N ASN A 226 7.33 12.17 16.54
CA ASN A 226 8.03 12.96 17.57
C ASN A 226 7.17 14.09 18.13
N GLY A 227 6.88 14.03 19.44
CA GLY A 227 6.19 15.08 20.19
C GLY A 227 6.84 16.45 19.94
N VAL A 228 6.01 17.39 19.50
CA VAL A 228 6.45 18.72 19.09
C VAL A 228 6.42 19.66 20.29
N ASP A 229 7.58 20.23 20.65
CA ASP A 229 7.69 21.29 21.65
C ASP A 229 7.30 22.64 20.99
N TYR A 230 6.04 23.02 21.21
CA TYR A 230 5.41 24.20 20.61
C TYR A 230 6.07 25.52 21.04
N ASP A 231 6.65 25.60 22.23
CA ASP A 231 7.31 26.80 22.72
C ASP A 231 8.68 26.99 22.04
N LEU A 232 9.38 25.88 21.80
CA LEU A 232 10.64 25.89 21.05
C LEU A 232 10.42 26.24 19.57
N LEU A 233 9.37 25.70 18.93
CA LEU A 233 9.01 26.06 17.56
C LEU A 233 8.64 27.55 17.42
N ARG A 234 7.84 28.08 18.34
CA ARG A 234 7.48 29.51 18.33
C ARG A 234 8.72 30.40 18.48
N TRP A 235 9.68 30.01 19.31
CA TRP A 235 10.95 30.72 19.47
C TRP A 235 11.80 30.68 18.19
N ILE A 236 11.88 29.52 17.52
CA ILE A 236 12.58 29.39 16.23
C ILE A 236 11.94 30.32 15.19
N GLN A 237 10.61 30.31 15.11
CA GLN A 237 9.86 31.12 14.14
C GLN A 237 10.14 32.62 14.30
N GLN A 238 10.20 33.11 15.55
CA GLN A 238 10.57 34.49 15.84
C GLN A 238 11.99 34.84 15.39
N LYS A 239 12.96 33.94 15.62
CA LYS A 239 14.37 34.16 15.23
C LYS A 239 14.58 34.14 13.72
N VAL A 240 13.90 33.23 13.02
CA VAL A 240 13.92 33.15 11.56
C VAL A 240 13.32 34.41 10.93
N ASN A 241 12.21 34.91 11.47
CA ASN A 241 11.59 36.15 10.99
C ASN A 241 12.51 37.37 11.10
N LEU A 242 13.32 37.44 12.16
CA LEU A 242 14.31 38.51 12.35
C LEU A 242 15.45 38.49 11.31
N MET A 243 15.70 37.34 10.69
CA MET A 243 16.69 37.18 9.62
C MET A 243 16.12 37.51 8.22
N GLN A 244 14.88 38.02 8.15
CA GLN A 244 14.17 38.33 6.90
C GLN A 244 14.05 37.15 5.91
N ILE A 245 14.21 35.93 6.42
CA ILE A 245 13.97 34.69 5.66
C ILE A 245 12.45 34.52 5.61
N GLN A 246 11.88 34.33 4.41
CA GLN A 246 10.43 34.11 4.26
C GLN A 246 10.05 32.82 5.00
N ASN A 247 9.31 32.97 6.09
CA ASN A 247 9.05 31.89 7.02
C ASN A 247 7.75 31.15 6.67
N THR A 248 7.87 29.85 6.46
CA THR A 248 6.79 28.88 6.48
C THR A 248 6.94 28.06 7.76
N ASP A 249 5.86 27.64 8.42
CA ASP A 249 5.91 26.78 9.63
C ASP A 249 6.83 25.54 9.44
N PHE A 250 7.01 25.13 8.19
CA PHE A 250 7.98 24.14 7.71
C PHE A 250 9.45 24.45 8.04
N LEU A 251 9.92 25.69 7.87
CA LEU A 251 11.33 26.06 8.12
C LEU A 251 11.69 25.91 9.61
N SER A 252 10.75 26.21 10.49
CA SER A 252 10.95 26.13 11.94
C SER A 252 11.09 24.68 12.41
N THR A 253 10.26 23.79 11.87
CA THR A 253 10.32 22.34 12.12
C THR A 253 11.61 21.72 11.58
N ARG A 254 12.08 22.16 10.41
CA ARG A 254 13.36 21.73 9.83
C ARG A 254 14.57 22.14 10.67
N CYS A 255 14.63 23.38 11.14
CA CYS A 255 15.70 23.83 12.03
C CYS A 255 15.76 22.97 13.30
N LEU A 256 14.60 22.65 13.89
CA LEU A 256 14.51 21.81 15.08
C LEU A 256 15.02 20.38 14.83
N ASN A 257 14.64 19.76 13.72
CA ASN A 257 15.07 18.40 13.37
C ASN A 257 16.57 18.34 13.08
N PHE A 258 17.13 19.29 12.32
CA PHE A 258 18.57 19.34 12.10
C PHE A 258 19.34 19.50 13.40
N ALA A 259 18.84 20.34 14.31
CA ALA A 259 19.47 20.53 15.61
C ALA A 259 19.45 19.28 16.49
N ARG A 260 18.48 18.36 16.30
CA ARG A 260 18.44 17.04 16.96
C ARG A 260 19.40 16.01 16.34
N GLU A 261 19.72 16.14 15.05
CA GLU A 261 20.53 15.18 14.30
C GLU A 261 22.05 15.45 14.36
N VAL A 262 22.43 16.72 14.49
CA VAL A 262 23.83 17.16 14.45
C VAL A 262 24.54 17.06 15.80
N ARG A 263 25.86 16.93 15.78
CA ARG A 263 26.68 16.76 17.01
C ARG A 263 27.31 18.05 17.52
N SER A 264 27.20 19.14 16.76
CA SER A 264 27.72 20.45 17.14
C SER A 264 26.95 21.59 16.47
N HIS A 265 26.99 22.77 17.07
CA HIS A 265 26.40 23.97 16.48
C HIS A 265 27.09 24.41 15.16
N ALA A 266 28.35 24.03 14.94
CA ALA A 266 29.07 24.32 13.70
C ALA A 266 28.56 23.46 12.54
N GLU A 267 28.28 22.18 12.82
CA GLU A 267 27.63 21.27 11.87
C GLU A 267 26.19 21.71 11.57
N LEU A 268 25.46 22.18 12.58
CA LEU A 268 24.14 22.77 12.40
C LEU A 268 24.17 23.99 11.46
N GLU A 269 25.10 24.92 11.66
CA GLU A 269 25.25 26.11 10.80
C GLU A 269 25.45 25.71 9.33
N ILE A 270 26.34 24.74 9.07
CA ILE A 270 26.64 24.26 7.71
C ILE A 270 25.35 23.73 7.04
N ARG A 271 24.54 22.94 7.76
CA ARG A 271 23.28 22.42 7.24
C ARG A 271 22.23 23.51 7.04
N LEU A 272 22.12 24.47 7.95
CA LEU A 272 21.20 25.60 7.79
C LEU A 272 21.53 26.42 6.54
N VAL A 273 22.80 26.67 6.26
CA VAL A 273 23.25 27.43 5.08
C VAL A 273 23.06 26.63 3.80
N ASN A 274 23.53 25.38 3.77
CA ASN A 274 23.58 24.58 2.54
C ASN A 274 22.24 23.95 2.16
N GLU A 275 21.44 23.55 3.16
CA GLU A 275 20.21 22.78 2.92
C GLU A 275 18.93 23.61 3.13
N LEU A 276 18.95 24.64 4.00
CA LEU A 276 17.79 25.51 4.24
C LEU A 276 17.96 26.93 3.70
N GLY A 277 19.07 27.21 3.02
CA GLY A 277 19.31 28.50 2.34
C GLY A 277 19.50 29.69 3.28
N PHE A 278 19.92 29.46 4.53
CA PHE A 278 20.24 30.55 5.45
C PHE A 278 21.46 31.33 4.93
N PRO A 279 21.50 32.66 5.08
CA PRO A 279 22.66 33.43 4.65
C PRO A 279 23.88 33.06 5.51
N PRO A 280 25.08 32.85 4.92
CA PRO A 280 26.30 32.60 5.69
C PRO A 280 26.70 33.88 6.44
N SER A 281 26.21 34.03 7.67
CA SER A 281 26.29 35.26 8.45
C SER A 281 26.53 34.96 9.92
N LYS A 282 27.11 35.93 10.65
CA LYS A 282 27.27 35.83 12.12
C LYS A 282 25.93 35.64 12.85
N GLN A 283 24.82 36.07 12.25
CA GLN A 283 23.48 35.88 12.80
C GLN A 283 23.05 34.41 12.70
N THR A 284 23.34 33.74 11.58
CA THR A 284 23.07 32.31 11.36
C THR A 284 23.88 31.42 12.31
N LEU A 285 25.17 31.70 12.48
CA LEU A 285 26.01 31.02 13.47
C LEU A 285 25.48 31.20 14.91
N GLY A 286 25.07 32.42 15.26
CA GLY A 286 24.50 32.73 16.59
C GLY A 286 23.16 32.03 16.84
N PHE A 287 22.34 31.90 15.80
CA PHE A 287 21.08 31.16 15.83
C PHE A 287 21.32 29.64 16.01
N ALA A 288 22.21 29.05 15.21
CA ALA A 288 22.58 27.63 15.32
C ALA A 288 23.08 27.28 16.73
N ARG A 289 23.95 28.12 17.30
CA ARG A 289 24.46 27.94 18.67
C ARG A 289 23.35 28.01 19.71
N SER A 290 22.50 29.03 19.65
CA SER A 290 21.41 29.23 20.61
C SER A 290 20.35 28.12 20.57
N LEU A 291 20.08 27.59 19.38
CA LEU A 291 19.13 26.48 19.18
C LEU A 291 19.70 25.16 19.73
N PHE A 292 20.97 24.90 19.46
CA PHE A 292 21.67 23.72 19.96
C PHE A 292 21.71 23.71 21.50
N ASP A 293 22.10 24.82 22.13
CA ASP A 293 22.18 24.96 23.59
C ASP A 293 20.79 24.80 24.27
N LYS A 294 19.71 25.27 23.62
CA LYS A 294 18.32 25.11 24.11
C LYS A 294 17.87 23.66 24.12
N LEU A 295 18.29 22.85 23.14
CA LEU A 295 17.95 21.42 23.08
C LEU A 295 18.72 20.59 24.11
N SER A 296 19.98 20.95 24.38
CA SER A 296 20.79 20.26 25.38
C SER A 296 20.29 20.48 26.82
N SER A 297 19.65 21.61 27.11
CA SER A 297 19.09 21.91 28.44
C SER A 297 17.75 21.21 28.74
N THR A 298 17.00 20.79 27.72
CA THR A 298 15.73 20.05 27.85
C THR A 298 15.88 18.54 28.09
N GLN A 299 17.07 17.96 27.90
CA GLN A 299 17.28 16.51 28.00
C GLN A 299 17.49 15.98 29.44
N GLU A 300 17.43 16.82 30.48
CA GLU A 300 17.65 16.40 31.87
C GLU A 300 16.37 15.97 32.65
N LEU A 301 15.17 15.96 32.05
CA LEU A 301 13.91 15.76 32.79
C LEU A 301 13.21 14.39 32.67
N ASP A 302 13.79 13.40 32.00
CA ASP A 302 13.14 12.08 31.79
C ASP A 302 13.56 10.98 32.80
N GLN A 303 13.76 11.36 34.07
CA GLN A 303 13.85 10.40 35.18
C GLN A 303 13.00 10.85 36.38
N SER A 304 11.72 10.47 36.41
CA SER A 304 11.07 9.79 37.56
C SER A 304 9.53 9.80 37.53
N CYS A 305 8.98 8.74 38.14
CA CYS A 305 7.70 8.60 38.84
C CYS A 305 6.34 8.64 38.10
N ASN A 306 5.82 7.44 37.82
CA ASN A 306 4.69 6.76 38.50
C ASN A 306 3.55 7.60 39.17
N ILE A 307 2.31 7.09 38.95
CA ILE A 307 1.01 7.21 39.66
C ILE A 307 0.09 8.45 39.43
N LYS A 308 -1.07 8.29 38.77
CA LYS A 308 -2.44 8.02 39.33
C LYS A 308 -3.55 8.27 38.29
N HIS A 309 -4.54 7.37 38.29
CA HIS A 309 -5.86 7.53 37.68
C HIS A 309 -6.63 8.67 38.35
N GLU A 310 -7.20 9.56 37.54
CA GLU A 310 -8.53 10.20 37.60
C GLU A 310 -8.46 11.59 36.97
N ASP A 311 -9.54 11.95 36.28
CA ASP A 311 -9.79 13.23 35.59
C ASP A 311 -9.06 13.50 34.27
N TYR A 312 -9.60 12.96 33.16
CA TYR A 312 -9.73 13.72 31.91
C TYR A 312 -10.92 13.19 31.10
N LYS A 313 -12.10 13.77 31.35
CA LYS A 313 -13.27 13.64 30.50
C LYS A 313 -13.16 14.63 29.33
N LYS A 314 -13.39 14.08 28.13
CA LYS A 314 -13.79 14.74 26.86
C LYS A 314 -12.68 15.44 26.06
N GLU A 315 -12.77 15.19 24.76
CA GLU A 315 -12.00 15.74 23.63
C GLU A 315 -10.61 15.13 23.39
N VAL A 316 -10.57 14.04 22.61
CA VAL A 316 -9.78 13.84 21.38
C VAL A 316 -10.18 12.47 20.81
N TYR A 317 -10.99 12.42 19.75
CA TYR A 317 -11.13 11.21 18.93
C TYR A 317 -9.97 11.18 17.93
N THR A 318 -8.97 10.32 18.15
CA THR A 318 -7.89 10.07 17.19
C THR A 318 -8.41 9.25 16.00
N GLN A 319 -7.72 9.31 14.84
CA GLN A 319 -8.02 8.53 13.62
C GLN A 319 -8.22 7.02 13.90
N ASP A 320 -7.57 6.50 14.93
CA ASP A 320 -7.71 5.13 15.41
C ASP A 320 -9.10 4.85 16.01
N ALA A 321 -9.68 5.82 16.74
CA ALA A 321 -11.01 5.68 17.33
C ALA A 321 -12.11 5.64 16.25
N TYR A 322 -11.99 6.43 15.18
CA TYR A 322 -12.90 6.36 14.03
C TYR A 322 -12.81 5.02 13.30
N THR A 323 -11.60 4.50 13.14
CA THR A 323 -11.38 3.17 12.55
C THR A 323 -12.06 2.09 13.41
N LEU A 324 -11.85 2.11 14.73
CA LEU A 324 -12.47 1.17 15.66
C LEU A 324 -14.00 1.29 15.71
N LEU A 325 -14.55 2.50 15.61
CA LEU A 325 -15.98 2.76 15.50
C LEU A 325 -16.55 2.19 14.19
N SER A 326 -15.87 2.43 13.06
CA SER A 326 -16.29 1.92 11.74
C SER A 326 -16.27 0.39 11.65
N LEU A 327 -15.38 -0.25 12.43
CA LEU A 327 -15.28 -1.71 12.55
C LEU A 327 -16.30 -2.29 13.54
N GLY A 328 -17.03 -1.46 14.28
CA GLY A 328 -17.99 -1.87 15.31
C GLY A 328 -17.37 -2.39 16.60
N VAL A 329 -16.08 -2.09 16.84
CA VAL A 329 -15.36 -2.46 18.07
C VAL A 329 -15.78 -1.58 19.24
N LEU A 330 -16.09 -0.31 18.95
CA LEU A 330 -16.65 0.67 19.89
C LEU A 330 -18.08 1.02 19.49
N ASP A 331 -18.94 1.35 20.48
CA ASP A 331 -20.24 1.98 20.24
C ASP A 331 -20.11 3.50 20.04
N HIS A 332 -21.23 4.17 19.74
CA HIS A 332 -21.25 5.62 19.49
C HIS A 332 -20.91 6.44 20.74
N GLU A 333 -21.01 5.82 21.91
CA GLU A 333 -20.66 6.37 23.21
C GLU A 333 -19.19 6.11 23.60
N GLY A 334 -18.44 5.36 22.78
CA GLY A 334 -17.02 5.03 22.98
C GLY A 334 -16.76 3.82 23.87
N ASN A 335 -17.77 3.04 24.25
CA ASN A 335 -17.61 1.81 25.01
C ASN A 335 -17.28 0.63 24.11
N VAL A 336 -16.53 -0.34 24.62
CA VAL A 336 -16.20 -1.56 23.89
C VAL A 336 -17.44 -2.44 23.73
N THR A 337 -17.79 -2.77 22.48
CA THR A 337 -18.94 -3.62 22.18
C THR A 337 -18.68 -5.09 22.52
N ARG A 338 -19.75 -5.91 22.53
CA ARG A 338 -19.62 -7.38 22.62
C ARG A 338 -18.67 -7.93 21.54
N PHE A 339 -18.73 -7.38 20.33
CA PHE A 339 -17.83 -7.69 19.23
C PHE A 339 -16.37 -7.32 19.55
N GLY A 340 -16.12 -6.11 20.08
CA GLY A 340 -14.78 -5.68 20.46
C GLY A 340 -14.17 -6.53 21.57
N LEU A 341 -14.97 -6.92 22.57
CA LEU A 341 -14.54 -7.84 23.64
C LEU A 341 -14.23 -9.24 23.10
N MET A 342 -15.05 -9.73 22.19
CA MET A 342 -14.83 -11.01 21.50
C MET A 342 -13.52 -10.98 20.71
N MET A 343 -13.33 -9.98 19.85
CA MET A 343 -12.10 -9.80 19.07
C MET A 343 -10.85 -9.79 19.96
N LYS A 344 -10.89 -9.02 21.07
CA LYS A 344 -9.79 -8.94 22.04
C LYS A 344 -9.50 -10.28 22.71
N ARG A 345 -10.51 -11.00 23.18
CA ARG A 345 -10.33 -12.29 23.88
C ARG A 345 -9.84 -13.40 22.95
N LEU A 346 -10.35 -13.44 21.73
CA LEU A 346 -9.94 -14.40 20.70
C LEU A 346 -8.53 -14.10 20.15
N GLN A 347 -8.06 -12.85 20.24
CA GLN A 347 -6.78 -12.36 19.71
C GLN A 347 -6.68 -12.50 18.19
N VAL A 348 -7.74 -12.10 17.48
CA VAL A 348 -7.83 -12.18 16.02
C VAL A 348 -8.11 -10.81 15.41
N GLY A 349 -7.78 -10.65 14.14
CA GLY A 349 -8.07 -9.41 13.40
C GLY A 349 -9.57 -9.20 13.14
N PRO A 350 -9.99 -7.98 12.76
CA PRO A 350 -11.41 -7.60 12.65
C PRO A 350 -12.21 -8.45 11.66
N MET A 351 -11.61 -8.81 10.52
CA MET A 351 -12.27 -9.59 9.47
C MET A 351 -12.57 -11.03 9.94
N LEU A 352 -11.59 -11.67 10.56
CA LEU A 352 -11.74 -13.01 11.10
C LEU A 352 -12.69 -13.02 12.32
N ALA A 353 -12.64 -12.00 13.17
CA ALA A 353 -13.60 -11.82 14.25
C ALA A 353 -15.04 -11.71 13.71
N ARG A 354 -15.25 -10.92 12.65
CA ARG A 354 -16.58 -10.73 12.05
C ARG A 354 -17.11 -12.02 11.44
N MET A 355 -16.24 -12.84 10.84
CA MET A 355 -16.62 -14.19 10.39
C MET A 355 -17.12 -15.05 11.57
N ILE A 356 -16.38 -15.09 12.68
CA ILE A 356 -16.75 -15.89 13.86
C ILE A 356 -18.06 -15.39 14.48
N GLU A 357 -18.22 -14.08 14.66
CA GLU A 357 -19.45 -13.49 15.21
C GLU A 357 -20.68 -13.83 14.36
N SER A 358 -20.58 -13.70 13.03
CA SER A 358 -21.69 -14.00 12.10
C SER A 358 -22.17 -15.45 12.18
N SER A 359 -21.34 -16.37 12.66
CA SER A 359 -21.71 -17.78 12.77
C SER A 359 -22.87 -18.04 13.73
N GLU A 360 -23.07 -17.18 14.74
CA GLU A 360 -24.23 -17.22 15.64
C GLU A 360 -25.53 -16.96 14.87
N LYS A 361 -25.53 -15.97 13.97
CA LYS A 361 -26.66 -15.62 13.10
C LYS A 361 -27.01 -16.73 12.11
N TYR A 362 -26.01 -17.43 11.57
CA TYR A 362 -26.21 -18.47 10.56
C TYR A 362 -26.31 -19.90 11.11
N GLY A 363 -25.99 -20.08 12.39
CA GLY A 363 -26.08 -21.34 13.12
C GLY A 363 -24.97 -22.35 12.79
N CYS A 364 -23.82 -21.91 12.26
CA CYS A 364 -22.70 -22.77 11.84
C CYS A 364 -21.39 -22.44 12.58
N GLY A 365 -21.50 -22.23 13.89
CA GLY A 365 -20.38 -21.88 14.76
C GLY A 365 -19.29 -22.95 14.81
N GLU A 366 -19.66 -24.23 14.90
CA GLU A 366 -18.69 -25.33 14.98
C GLU A 366 -17.79 -25.37 13.73
N GLU A 367 -18.37 -25.20 12.54
CA GLU A 367 -17.63 -25.19 11.30
C GLU A 367 -16.75 -23.94 11.17
N ILE A 368 -17.28 -22.77 11.55
CA ILE A 368 -16.57 -21.50 11.41
C ILE A 368 -15.38 -21.38 12.36
N ILE A 369 -15.47 -21.88 13.59
CA ILE A 369 -14.35 -21.90 14.54
C ILE A 369 -13.21 -22.77 13.99
N LYS A 370 -13.53 -23.96 13.44
CA LYS A 370 -12.54 -24.84 12.79
C LYS A 370 -11.87 -24.15 11.60
N ILE A 371 -12.65 -23.55 10.70
CA ILE A 371 -12.13 -22.79 9.55
C ILE A 371 -11.23 -21.65 10.02
N ALA A 372 -11.68 -20.84 10.98
CA ALA A 372 -10.92 -19.69 11.47
C ALA A 372 -9.58 -20.08 12.08
N ALA A 373 -9.53 -21.21 12.79
CA ALA A 373 -8.32 -21.71 13.44
C ALA A 373 -7.32 -22.26 12.42
N MET A 374 -7.83 -22.91 11.36
CA MET A 374 -7.02 -23.36 10.22
C MET A 374 -6.40 -22.19 9.47
N VAL A 375 -7.17 -21.13 9.19
CA VAL A 375 -6.68 -19.88 8.57
C VAL A 375 -5.61 -19.23 9.43
N SER A 376 -5.87 -19.06 10.73
CA SER A 376 -4.91 -18.47 11.68
C SER A 376 -3.60 -19.27 11.82
N SER A 377 -3.68 -20.59 11.64
CA SER A 377 -2.52 -21.48 11.69
C SER A 377 -1.81 -21.64 10.34
N ARG A 378 -2.34 -21.03 9.27
CA ARG A 378 -1.88 -21.23 7.87
C ARG A 378 -1.71 -22.72 7.55
N ALA A 379 -2.66 -23.52 8.03
CA ALA A 379 -2.68 -24.97 7.93
C ALA A 379 -3.30 -25.41 6.59
N ASN A 380 -2.68 -24.98 5.48
CA ASN A 380 -3.19 -25.25 4.14
C ASN A 380 -3.13 -26.75 3.85
N ALA A 381 -4.30 -27.39 3.84
CA ALA A 381 -4.45 -28.76 3.41
C ALA A 381 -4.79 -28.78 1.92
N HIS A 382 -3.76 -28.96 1.10
CA HIS A 382 -3.92 -29.16 -0.33
C HIS A 382 -4.43 -30.59 -0.56
N ARG A 383 -5.56 -30.77 -1.27
CA ARG A 383 -5.74 -31.82 -2.30
C ARG A 383 -7.18 -32.08 -2.75
N THR A 384 -8.22 -31.62 -2.07
CA THR A 384 -9.61 -31.82 -2.56
C THR A 384 -10.37 -30.49 -2.67
N PRO A 385 -10.72 -30.03 -3.87
CA PRO A 385 -11.58 -28.87 -4.03
C PRO A 385 -12.98 -29.20 -3.52
N VAL A 386 -13.39 -28.63 -2.39
CA VAL A 386 -14.72 -28.83 -1.81
C VAL A 386 -15.58 -27.62 -2.10
N SER A 387 -16.72 -27.83 -2.75
CA SER A 387 -17.74 -26.79 -2.99
C SER A 387 -17.17 -25.47 -3.55
N ARG A 388 -16.10 -25.53 -4.34
CA ARG A 388 -15.40 -24.35 -4.91
C ARG A 388 -15.01 -23.34 -3.84
N SER A 389 -14.39 -23.81 -2.76
CA SER A 389 -13.98 -23.00 -1.60
C SER A 389 -12.81 -23.61 -0.85
N ASP A 390 -11.72 -22.85 -0.73
CA ASP A 390 -10.55 -23.24 0.08
C ASP A 390 -10.90 -23.34 1.56
N HIS A 391 -11.78 -22.45 2.05
CA HIS A 391 -12.27 -22.48 3.43
C HIS A 391 -13.03 -23.79 3.73
N MET A 392 -13.85 -24.27 2.81
CA MET A 392 -14.52 -25.57 2.94
C MET A 392 -13.53 -26.73 2.87
N SER A 393 -12.52 -26.63 2.01
CA SER A 393 -11.45 -27.64 1.93
C SER A 393 -10.67 -27.74 3.25
N MET A 394 -10.41 -26.61 3.92
CA MET A 394 -9.78 -26.58 5.25
C MET A 394 -10.65 -27.25 6.33
N LEU A 395 -11.97 -27.01 6.31
CA LEU A 395 -12.91 -27.67 7.22
C LEU A 395 -12.85 -29.19 7.05
N VAL A 396 -12.99 -29.67 5.81
CA VAL A 396 -12.97 -31.12 5.51
C VAL A 396 -11.64 -31.75 5.88
N ALA A 397 -10.52 -31.05 5.68
CA ALA A 397 -9.21 -31.54 6.09
C ALA A 397 -9.08 -31.67 7.61
N TYR A 398 -9.55 -30.67 8.38
CA TYR A 398 -9.52 -30.73 9.83
C TYR A 398 -10.41 -31.86 10.36
N GLU A 399 -11.65 -31.98 9.86
CA GLU A 399 -12.59 -33.04 10.27
C GLU A 399 -12.06 -34.43 9.92
N SER A 400 -11.40 -34.59 8.77
CA SER A 400 -10.76 -35.85 8.38
C SER A 400 -9.61 -36.22 9.32
N TRP A 401 -8.78 -35.24 9.70
CA TRP A 401 -7.72 -35.46 10.68
C TRP A 401 -8.27 -35.81 12.07
N GLU A 402 -9.30 -35.09 12.52
CA GLU A 402 -10.03 -35.33 13.77
C GLU A 402 -10.63 -36.75 13.81
N ALA A 403 -11.24 -37.22 12.71
CA ALA A 403 -11.79 -38.56 12.59
C ALA A 403 -10.73 -39.67 12.68
N THR A 404 -9.47 -39.38 12.33
CA THR A 404 -8.34 -40.31 12.54
C THR A 404 -7.75 -40.25 13.95
N ASN A 405 -8.42 -39.57 14.88
CA ASN A 405 -7.92 -39.27 16.22
C ASN A 405 -6.57 -38.54 16.19
N PHE A 406 -6.49 -37.50 15.34
CA PHE A 406 -5.34 -36.62 15.24
C PHE A 406 -4.04 -37.32 14.79
N SER A 407 -4.15 -38.27 13.88
CA SER A 407 -3.03 -39.11 13.44
C SER A 407 -1.90 -38.32 12.76
N LYS A 408 -0.67 -38.50 13.26
CA LYS A 408 0.55 -38.00 12.60
C LYS A 408 0.74 -38.61 11.21
N LYS A 409 0.37 -39.88 11.04
CA LYS A 409 0.45 -40.57 9.74
C LYS A 409 -0.47 -39.92 8.71
N TRP A 410 -1.69 -39.56 9.10
CA TRP A 410 -2.62 -38.85 8.22
C TRP A 410 -2.03 -37.52 7.71
N CYS A 411 -1.37 -36.75 8.59
CA CYS A 411 -0.71 -35.51 8.20
C CYS A 411 0.40 -35.74 7.16
N LEU A 412 1.23 -36.77 7.35
CA LEU A 412 2.28 -37.14 6.38
C LEU A 412 1.68 -37.56 5.04
N ASP A 413 0.69 -38.45 5.06
CA ASP A 413 0.05 -38.99 3.85
C ASP A 413 -0.67 -37.90 3.03
N ASN A 414 -1.16 -36.83 3.69
CA ASN A 414 -1.86 -35.71 3.06
C ASN A 414 -0.98 -34.47 2.84
N GLY A 415 0.30 -34.51 3.19
CA GLY A 415 1.22 -33.38 3.00
C GLY A 415 0.89 -32.16 3.86
N VAL A 416 0.30 -32.37 5.04
CA VAL A 416 -0.07 -31.31 5.99
C VAL A 416 0.93 -31.29 7.16
N GLN A 417 1.31 -30.10 7.62
CA GLN A 417 2.24 -29.97 8.74
C GLN A 417 1.53 -30.23 10.07
N LEU A 418 1.94 -31.27 10.79
CA LEU A 418 1.35 -31.65 12.08
C LEU A 418 1.34 -30.48 13.08
N ALA A 419 2.44 -29.75 13.23
CA ALA A 419 2.55 -28.63 14.17
C ALA A 419 1.50 -27.55 13.93
N LYS A 420 1.15 -27.28 12.66
CA LYS A 420 0.11 -26.31 12.30
C LYS A 420 -1.29 -26.82 12.63
N MET A 421 -1.55 -28.11 12.44
CA MET A 421 -2.82 -28.75 12.80
C MET A 421 -3.02 -28.78 14.33
N GLU A 422 -1.96 -29.08 15.08
CA GLU A 422 -1.98 -29.05 16.55
C GLU A 422 -2.22 -27.63 17.09
N HIS A 423 -1.60 -26.61 16.47
CA HIS A 423 -1.88 -25.22 16.78
C HIS A 423 -3.36 -24.86 16.50
N ALA A 424 -3.90 -25.25 15.35
CA ALA A 424 -5.31 -25.04 15.03
C ALA A 424 -6.25 -25.71 16.05
N LYS A 425 -5.95 -26.95 16.47
CA LYS A 425 -6.70 -27.65 17.52
C LYS A 425 -6.67 -26.92 18.85
N SER A 426 -5.51 -26.38 19.25
CA SER A 426 -5.39 -25.58 20.48
C SER A 426 -6.24 -24.31 20.42
N LEU A 427 -6.24 -23.62 19.27
CA LEU A 427 -7.07 -22.43 19.04
C LEU A 427 -8.57 -22.75 19.11
N ILE A 428 -9.03 -23.85 18.50
CA ILE A 428 -10.43 -24.28 18.53
C ILE A 428 -10.89 -24.46 19.98
N HIS A 429 -10.14 -25.21 20.79
CA HIS A 429 -10.47 -25.42 22.21
C HIS A 429 -10.49 -24.13 23.03
N LYS A 430 -9.53 -23.22 22.77
CA LYS A 430 -9.46 -21.92 23.44
C LYS A 430 -10.67 -21.05 23.06
N TRP A 431 -10.99 -20.99 21.77
CA TRP A 431 -12.05 -20.13 21.25
C TRP A 431 -13.43 -20.62 21.60
N ASP A 432 -13.68 -21.93 21.59
CA ASP A 432 -14.95 -22.53 22.01
C ASP A 432 -15.34 -22.09 23.43
N LYS A 433 -14.43 -22.30 24.39
CA LYS A 433 -14.58 -21.80 25.78
C LYS A 433 -14.75 -20.29 25.88
N THR A 434 -14.07 -19.54 25.02
CA THR A 434 -14.16 -18.08 25.01
C THR A 434 -15.53 -17.63 24.53
N LEU A 435 -16.07 -18.25 23.48
CA LEU A 435 -17.39 -17.96 22.94
C LEU A 435 -18.51 -18.34 23.91
N GLU A 436 -18.39 -19.48 24.58
CA GLU A 436 -19.27 -19.88 25.69
C GLU A 436 -19.28 -18.81 26.80
N SER A 437 -18.10 -18.31 27.21
CA SER A 437 -17.98 -17.27 28.24
C SER A 437 -18.61 -15.92 27.84
N LEU A 438 -18.76 -15.69 26.53
CA LEU A 438 -19.37 -14.49 25.95
C LEU A 438 -20.84 -14.72 25.56
N GLN A 439 -21.40 -15.88 25.95
CA GLN A 439 -22.76 -16.32 25.65
C GLN A 439 -23.05 -16.34 24.14
N ILE A 440 -22.04 -16.54 23.30
CA ILE A 440 -22.20 -16.67 21.85
C ILE A 440 -22.57 -18.12 21.56
N LYS A 441 -23.73 -18.32 20.92
CA LYS A 441 -24.24 -19.66 20.66
C LYS A 441 -23.44 -20.34 19.55
N VAL A 442 -22.73 -21.41 19.90
CA VAL A 442 -22.03 -22.29 18.96
C VAL A 442 -22.94 -23.47 18.60
N THR A 443 -23.33 -23.57 17.34
CA THR A 443 -24.10 -24.71 16.81
C THR A 443 -23.51 -25.18 15.49
N SER A 444 -23.70 -26.46 15.16
CA SER A 444 -23.42 -26.97 13.81
C SER A 444 -24.61 -26.77 12.86
N LYS A 445 -24.30 -26.44 11.61
CA LYS A 445 -25.22 -26.53 10.47
C LYS A 445 -24.51 -27.02 9.21
N ARG A 446 -23.80 -28.14 9.35
CA ARG A 446 -22.92 -28.72 8.33
C ARG A 446 -23.57 -28.94 6.96
N ASP A 447 -24.86 -29.27 6.94
CA ASP A 447 -25.59 -29.58 5.70
C ASP A 447 -25.87 -28.34 4.83
N ASP A 448 -25.78 -27.13 5.40
CA ASP A 448 -26.02 -25.87 4.69
C ASP A 448 -24.69 -25.14 4.41
N VAL A 449 -23.97 -25.61 3.40
CA VAL A 449 -22.72 -24.99 2.92
C VAL A 449 -22.89 -23.50 2.62
N GLN A 450 -24.10 -23.06 2.25
CA GLN A 450 -24.36 -21.65 1.96
C GLN A 450 -24.37 -20.80 3.24
N CYS A 451 -24.76 -21.34 4.40
CA CYS A 451 -24.61 -20.65 5.68
C CYS A 451 -23.13 -20.38 5.98
N ILE A 452 -22.27 -21.39 5.85
CA ILE A 452 -20.83 -21.27 6.09
C ILE A 452 -20.21 -20.23 5.15
N LYS A 453 -20.52 -20.31 3.84
CA LYS A 453 -20.04 -19.32 2.86
C LYS A 453 -20.52 -17.89 3.17
N ARG A 454 -21.73 -17.71 3.71
CA ARG A 454 -22.22 -16.37 4.11
C ARG A 454 -21.42 -15.80 5.27
N CYS A 455 -21.04 -16.62 6.25
CA CYS A 455 -20.15 -16.17 7.33
C CYS A 455 -18.79 -15.69 6.79
N VAL A 456 -18.19 -16.46 5.87
CA VAL A 456 -16.93 -16.09 5.21
C VAL A 456 -17.10 -14.75 4.47
N ILE A 457 -18.18 -14.56 3.73
CA ILE A 457 -18.47 -13.29 3.03
C ILE A 457 -18.66 -12.14 4.04
N GLU A 458 -19.34 -12.34 5.17
CA GLU A 458 -19.51 -11.30 6.20
C GLU A 458 -18.18 -10.90 6.83
N GLY A 459 -17.28 -11.85 7.09
CA GLY A 459 -15.95 -11.56 7.62
C GLY A 459 -15.05 -10.83 6.63
N TYR A 460 -15.11 -11.24 5.36
CA TYR A 460 -14.20 -10.82 4.30
C TYR A 460 -14.89 -9.98 3.22
N ILE A 461 -15.86 -9.17 3.63
CA ILE A 461 -16.71 -8.38 2.73
C ILE A 461 -15.90 -7.39 1.87
N SER A 462 -14.84 -6.80 2.41
CA SER A 462 -13.98 -5.81 1.74
C SER A 462 -13.08 -6.41 0.66
N THR A 463 -12.86 -7.73 0.67
CA THR A 463 -12.02 -8.47 -0.27
C THR A 463 -12.84 -9.27 -1.28
N CYS A 464 -14.16 -9.05 -1.34
CA CYS A 464 -14.99 -9.61 -2.40
C CYS A 464 -14.54 -9.04 -3.76
N ALA A 465 -14.36 -9.88 -4.76
CA ALA A 465 -13.80 -9.53 -6.06
C ALA A 465 -14.56 -10.15 -7.24
N LYS A 466 -14.54 -9.47 -8.38
CA LYS A 466 -15.20 -9.84 -9.65
C LYS A 466 -14.16 -10.20 -10.71
N PHE A 467 -14.37 -11.35 -11.34
CA PHE A 467 -13.54 -11.82 -12.45
C PHE A 467 -13.59 -10.86 -13.65
N GLN A 468 -12.45 -10.67 -14.30
CA GLN A 468 -12.25 -9.81 -15.46
C GLN A 468 -11.88 -10.64 -16.70
N SER A 469 -12.09 -10.09 -17.89
CA SER A 469 -11.81 -10.78 -19.16
C SER A 469 -10.33 -11.08 -19.40
N ASP A 470 -9.42 -10.38 -18.71
CA ASP A 470 -7.97 -10.58 -18.76
C ASP A 470 -7.46 -11.73 -17.85
N GLY A 471 -8.39 -12.43 -17.18
CA GLY A 471 -8.08 -13.52 -16.26
C GLY A 471 -7.71 -13.06 -14.83
N THR A 472 -7.87 -11.77 -14.51
CA THR A 472 -7.67 -11.23 -13.17
C THR A 472 -8.99 -11.03 -12.42
N TYR A 473 -8.91 -10.60 -11.16
CA TYR A 473 -10.05 -10.22 -10.33
C TYR A 473 -9.84 -8.80 -9.81
N LYS A 474 -10.89 -7.98 -9.83
CA LYS A 474 -10.93 -6.64 -9.22
C LYS A 474 -11.82 -6.65 -7.99
N SER A 475 -11.39 -6.00 -6.91
CA SER A 475 -12.23 -5.86 -5.70
C SER A 475 -13.51 -5.09 -6.04
N LEU A 476 -14.63 -5.53 -5.46
CA LEU A 476 -15.93 -4.86 -5.58
C LEU A 476 -15.99 -3.54 -4.79
N LYS A 477 -15.18 -3.40 -3.74
CA LYS A 477 -15.14 -2.20 -2.89
C LYS A 477 -14.04 -1.22 -3.31
N ALA A 478 -12.94 -1.72 -3.87
CA ALA A 478 -11.78 -0.92 -4.30
C ALA A 478 -11.24 -1.44 -5.65
N PRO A 479 -11.85 -1.08 -6.79
CA PRO A 479 -11.59 -1.70 -8.10
C PRO A 479 -10.25 -1.31 -8.75
N TYR A 480 -9.40 -0.56 -8.05
CA TYR A 480 -8.16 0.03 -8.57
C TYR A 480 -7.03 -0.99 -8.77
N ALA A 481 -7.00 -2.07 -7.97
CA ALA A 481 -5.99 -3.12 -8.06
C ALA A 481 -6.56 -4.43 -8.63
N THR A 482 -5.80 -5.07 -9.53
CA THR A 482 -6.10 -6.41 -10.05
C THR A 482 -5.30 -7.47 -9.29
N LYS A 483 -5.96 -8.56 -8.87
CA LYS A 483 -5.33 -9.71 -8.21
C LYS A 483 -5.62 -10.99 -8.97
N ARG A 484 -4.79 -12.02 -8.77
CA ARG A 484 -5.03 -13.38 -9.30
C ARG A 484 -5.18 -14.35 -8.14
N ILE A 485 -5.92 -15.43 -8.37
CA ILE A 485 -5.97 -16.56 -7.42
C ILE A 485 -4.54 -17.09 -7.23
N ASP A 486 -4.14 -17.28 -5.98
CA ASP A 486 -2.84 -17.84 -5.64
C ASP A 486 -2.72 -19.30 -6.13
N PRO A 487 -1.56 -19.75 -6.64
CA PRO A 487 -1.36 -21.15 -7.06
C PRO A 487 -1.64 -22.18 -5.97
N THR A 488 -1.58 -21.79 -4.69
CA THR A 488 -1.90 -22.65 -3.55
C THR A 488 -3.41 -22.78 -3.28
N SER A 489 -4.27 -22.07 -4.01
CA SER A 489 -5.71 -22.22 -3.93
C SER A 489 -6.19 -23.45 -4.70
N THR A 490 -7.18 -24.16 -4.15
CA THR A 490 -7.87 -25.25 -4.85
C THR A 490 -8.66 -24.77 -6.07
N LEU A 491 -8.84 -23.46 -6.23
CA LEU A 491 -9.50 -22.82 -7.36
C LEU A 491 -8.56 -22.40 -8.49
N TYR A 492 -7.23 -22.49 -8.31
CA TYR A 492 -6.25 -22.01 -9.29
C TYR A 492 -6.31 -22.75 -10.64
N GLU A 493 -6.36 -24.08 -10.60
CA GLU A 493 -6.35 -24.94 -11.79
C GLU A 493 -7.76 -25.29 -12.30
N TRP A 494 -8.80 -24.62 -11.79
CA TRP A 494 -10.17 -24.89 -12.26
C TRP A 494 -10.38 -24.38 -13.68
N HIS A 495 -10.87 -25.28 -14.54
CA HIS A 495 -11.24 -25.01 -15.93
C HIS A 495 -12.21 -23.82 -16.09
N LEU A 496 -13.07 -23.58 -15.09
CA LEU A 496 -14.00 -22.45 -15.03
C LEU A 496 -13.80 -21.67 -13.72
N LEU A 497 -13.11 -20.55 -13.84
CA LEU A 497 -12.90 -19.61 -12.74
C LEU A 497 -14.23 -18.97 -12.30
N PRO A 498 -14.49 -18.87 -10.98
CA PRO A 498 -15.71 -18.23 -10.48
C PRO A 498 -15.86 -16.77 -10.91
N ARG A 499 -17.07 -16.34 -11.26
CA ARG A 499 -17.32 -14.93 -11.61
C ARG A 499 -17.10 -13.98 -10.42
N PHE A 500 -17.41 -14.45 -9.20
CA PHE A 500 -17.24 -13.68 -7.97
C PHE A 500 -16.58 -14.56 -6.91
N VAL A 501 -15.63 -13.97 -6.18
CA VAL A 501 -14.88 -14.66 -5.12
C VAL A 501 -14.71 -13.76 -3.90
N VAL A 502 -14.52 -14.37 -2.74
CA VAL A 502 -13.99 -13.73 -1.52
C VAL A 502 -12.66 -14.39 -1.19
N HIS A 503 -11.70 -13.61 -0.70
CA HIS A 503 -10.38 -14.10 -0.31
C HIS A 503 -9.96 -13.52 1.04
N SER A 504 -9.10 -14.22 1.77
CA SER A 504 -8.73 -13.81 3.13
C SER A 504 -7.46 -12.96 3.19
N ASP A 505 -6.67 -12.96 2.12
CA ASP A 505 -5.41 -12.22 2.06
C ASP A 505 -5.58 -10.74 1.69
N THR A 506 -5.23 -9.83 2.60
CA THR A 506 -5.23 -8.39 2.36
C THR A 506 -3.87 -7.81 1.97
N PHE A 507 -2.78 -8.57 2.12
CA PHE A 507 -1.41 -8.05 2.09
C PHE A 507 -0.66 -8.40 0.81
N THR A 508 -0.95 -9.54 0.18
CA THR A 508 -0.24 -9.95 -1.03
C THR A 508 -0.99 -9.58 -2.30
N ASN A 509 -0.25 -9.61 -3.42
CA ASN A 509 -0.80 -9.45 -4.77
C ASN A 509 -1.51 -10.72 -5.30
N SER A 510 -1.57 -11.79 -4.51
CA SER A 510 -2.34 -13.01 -4.81
C SER A 510 -3.48 -13.22 -3.82
N MET A 511 -4.59 -13.75 -4.31
CA MET A 511 -5.74 -14.08 -3.47
C MET A 511 -5.54 -15.47 -2.89
N GLN A 512 -5.27 -15.54 -1.58
CA GLN A 512 -5.19 -16.80 -0.83
C GLN A 512 -6.52 -17.08 -0.13
N GLU A 513 -6.76 -18.36 0.18
CA GLU A 513 -7.99 -18.85 0.81
C GLU A 513 -9.25 -18.36 0.07
N VAL A 514 -9.42 -18.78 -1.18
CA VAL A 514 -10.45 -18.26 -2.07
C VAL A 514 -11.74 -19.07 -1.96
N THR A 515 -12.88 -18.38 -1.89
CA THR A 515 -14.22 -18.99 -1.87
C THR A 515 -15.09 -18.37 -2.95
N GLU A 516 -15.73 -19.19 -3.79
CA GLU A 516 -16.72 -18.73 -4.77
C GLU A 516 -17.95 -18.14 -4.08
N ILE A 517 -18.37 -16.96 -4.55
CA ILE A 517 -19.56 -16.24 -4.14
C ILE A 517 -20.64 -16.41 -5.21
N THR A 518 -21.87 -16.72 -4.77
CA THR A 518 -23.05 -16.61 -5.62
C THR A 518 -23.69 -15.23 -5.47
N LEU A 519 -24.25 -14.68 -6.55
CA LEU A 519 -24.99 -13.41 -6.50
C LEU A 519 -26.12 -13.41 -5.46
N LYS A 520 -26.82 -14.54 -5.30
CA LYS A 520 -27.85 -14.74 -4.26
C LYS A 520 -27.28 -14.77 -2.84
N GLY A 521 -26.03 -15.22 -2.67
CA GLY A 521 -25.32 -15.15 -1.40
C GLY A 521 -24.92 -13.71 -1.07
N LEU A 522 -24.36 -12.99 -2.05
CA LEU A 522 -23.94 -11.60 -1.90
C LEU A 522 -25.12 -10.68 -1.59
N SER A 523 -26.27 -10.85 -2.25
CA SER A 523 -27.45 -10.00 -2.00
C SER A 523 -28.03 -10.14 -0.59
N LYS A 524 -27.87 -11.30 0.05
CA LYS A 524 -28.34 -11.54 1.42
C LYS A 524 -27.40 -10.98 2.48
N VAL A 525 -26.12 -10.87 2.17
CA VAL A 525 -25.07 -10.46 3.11
C VAL A 525 -24.74 -8.97 2.94
N ALA A 526 -24.60 -8.52 1.70
CA ALA A 526 -24.14 -7.19 1.33
C ALA A 526 -24.95 -6.63 0.14
N PRO A 527 -26.17 -6.14 0.35
CA PRO A 527 -27.03 -5.60 -0.71
C PRO A 527 -26.37 -4.45 -1.50
N GLU A 528 -25.56 -3.63 -0.84
CA GLU A 528 -24.79 -2.54 -1.46
C GLU A 528 -23.76 -3.06 -2.47
N LEU A 529 -22.97 -4.08 -2.08
CA LEU A 529 -21.99 -4.71 -2.97
C LEU A 529 -22.66 -5.50 -4.10
N TYR A 530 -23.85 -6.06 -3.84
CA TYR A 530 -24.65 -6.69 -4.88
C TYR A 530 -25.06 -5.71 -5.99
N ARG A 531 -25.43 -4.46 -5.64
CA ARG A 531 -25.69 -3.41 -6.64
C ARG A 531 -24.45 -3.09 -7.48
N LEU A 532 -23.29 -2.96 -6.84
CA LEU A 532 -22.01 -2.75 -7.54
C LEU A 532 -21.61 -3.93 -8.43
N ALA A 533 -21.99 -5.16 -8.07
CA ALA A 533 -21.70 -6.36 -8.85
C ALA A 533 -22.59 -6.54 -10.09
N GLY A 534 -23.78 -5.93 -10.10
CA GLY A 534 -24.78 -6.00 -11.17
C GLY A 534 -24.52 -5.05 -12.34
N ASN A 535 -23.79 -3.95 -12.09
CA ASN A 535 -23.19 -3.09 -13.11
C ASN A 535 -21.87 -3.71 -13.62
#